data_AF-A0A401TG75-F1
#
_entry.id   AF-A0A401TG75-F1
#
_cell.length_a   1.000
_cell.length_b   1.000
_cell.length_c   1.000
_cell.angle_alpha   90.00
_cell.angle_beta   90.00
_cell.angle_gamma   90.00
#
_symmetry.space_group_name_H-M   'P 1'
#
loop_
_entity.id
_entity.type
_entity.pdbx_description
1 polymer ?
#
loop_
_entity_poly.entity_id
_entity_poly.type
_entity_poly.pdbx_seq_one_letter_code
_entity_poly.pdbx_strand_id
1 'polypeptide(L)' 'FAFPDWAYKPESSPGSRQIQLWHFILELLRKEEYHDVIAWQGDYGEFVIKDPDEVARLWGVRKCKPQMNYDKLSRAL' A
#
# COMPACT_ATOMS: atom_id res chain seq x y z
N PHE A 1 2.35 15.07 15.05
CA PHE A 1 2.72 13.75 15.60
C PHE A 1 3.91 13.22 14.81
N ALA A 2 5.09 13.14 15.43
CA ALA A 2 6.29 12.56 14.81
C ALA A 2 6.45 11.11 15.33
N PHE A 3 6.74 10.19 14.43
CA PHE A 3 6.94 8.78 14.78
C PHE A 3 8.32 8.56 15.42
N PRO A 4 8.49 7.54 16.29
CA PRO A 4 9.78 7.22 16.90
C PRO A 4 10.84 6.82 15.86
N ASP A 5 12.11 7.12 16.12
CA ASP A 5 13.23 6.84 15.19
C ASP A 5 13.37 5.36 14.81
N TRP A 6 13.01 4.43 15.70
CA TRP A 6 13.00 2.99 15.37
C TRP A 6 11.97 2.62 14.31
N ALA A 7 10.92 3.44 14.14
CA ALA A 7 9.92 3.31 13.09
C ALA A 7 10.37 4.01 11.80
N TYR A 8 11.25 5.02 11.88
CA TYR A 8 11.84 5.70 10.74
C TYR A 8 13.11 4.99 10.27
N LYS A 9 12.95 3.86 9.57
CA LYS A 9 14.05 3.31 8.78
C LYS A 9 14.08 4.03 7.42
N PRO A 10 15.23 4.52 6.92
CA PRO A 10 15.32 5.16 5.60
C PRO A 10 14.89 4.22 4.46
N GLU A 11 14.95 2.91 4.70
CA GLU A 11 14.38 1.88 3.84
C GLU A 11 12.83 1.86 3.79
N SER A 12 12.15 2.46 4.76
CA SER A 12 10.70 2.61 4.81
C SER A 12 10.22 3.88 4.09
N SER A 13 11.14 4.70 3.57
CA SER A 13 10.82 5.98 2.94
C SER A 13 9.84 5.79 1.78
N PRO A 14 8.93 6.76 1.55
CA PRO A 14 8.06 6.74 0.39
C PRO A 14 8.85 6.55 -0.91
N GLY A 15 8.46 5.56 -1.72
CA GLY A 15 9.16 5.16 -2.95
C GLY A 15 10.29 4.12 -2.78
N SER A 16 10.63 3.71 -1.56
CA SER A 16 11.60 2.63 -1.33
C SER A 16 11.05 1.24 -1.68
N ARG A 17 11.94 0.34 -2.13
CA ARG A 17 11.64 -1.09 -2.36
C ARG A 17 11.49 -1.89 -1.06
N GLN A 18 11.96 -1.35 0.07
CA GLN A 18 11.83 -1.97 1.39
C GLN A 18 10.56 -1.57 2.15
N ILE A 19 9.70 -0.75 1.54
CA ILE A 19 8.39 -0.38 2.10
C ILE A 19 7.56 -1.62 2.49
N GLN A 20 6.82 -1.50 3.59
CA GLN A 20 5.89 -2.51 4.10
C GLN A 20 4.52 -2.35 3.45
N LEU A 21 3.73 -3.42 3.40
CA LEU A 21 2.45 -3.41 2.69
C LEU A 21 1.49 -2.34 3.24
N TRP A 22 1.34 -2.26 4.56
CA TRP A 22 0.45 -1.28 5.19
C TRP A 22 0.86 0.18 4.89
N HIS A 23 2.16 0.50 4.88
CA HIS A 23 2.63 1.83 4.48
C HIS A 23 2.27 2.14 3.02
N PHE A 24 2.42 1.16 2.14
CA PHE A 24 2.04 1.29 0.74
C PHE A 24 0.52 1.46 0.55
N ILE A 25 -0.31 0.71 1.28
CA ILE A 25 -1.77 0.88 1.27
C ILE A 25 -2.16 2.29 1.71
N LEU A 26 -1.58 2.79 2.80
CA LEU A 26 -1.80 4.16 3.27
C LEU A 26 -1.33 5.21 2.24
N GLU A 27 -0.23 4.97 1.52
CA GLU A 27 0.20 5.86 0.44
C GLU A 27 -0.81 5.95 -0.70
N LEU A 28 -1.38 4.81 -1.12
CA LEU A 28 -2.40 4.80 -2.17
C LEU A 28 -3.67 5.53 -1.71
N LEU A 29 -4.14 5.23 -0.49
CA LEU A 29 -5.32 5.83 0.12
C LEU A 29 -5.25 7.35 0.32
N ARG A 30 -4.04 7.93 0.28
CA ARG A 30 -3.82 9.39 0.42
C ARG A 30 -3.88 10.16 -0.90
N LYS A 31 -3.91 9.47 -2.04
CA LYS A 31 -3.82 10.11 -3.35
C LYS A 31 -5.12 9.91 -4.12
N GLU A 32 -5.71 11.02 -4.57
CA GLU A 32 -6.97 11.00 -5.32
C GLU A 32 -6.87 10.22 -6.64
N GLU A 33 -5.67 10.15 -7.26
CA GLU A 33 -5.44 9.38 -8.49
C GLU A 33 -5.75 7.88 -8.34
N TYR A 34 -5.74 7.35 -7.12
CA TYR A 34 -6.02 5.94 -6.84
C TYR A 34 -7.40 5.71 -6.23
N HIS A 35 -8.27 6.73 -6.17
CA HIS A 35 -9.59 6.61 -5.55
C HIS A 35 -10.45 5.48 -6.15
N ASP A 36 -10.34 5.22 -7.45
CA ASP A 36 -11.10 4.16 -8.13
C ASP A 36 -10.47 2.78 -8.00
N VAL A 37 -9.25 2.71 -7.44
CA VAL A 37 -8.50 1.48 -7.17
C VAL A 37 -8.64 1.08 -5.70
N ILE A 38 -8.48 2.04 -4.78
CA ILE A 38 -8.57 1.84 -3.33
C ILE A 38 -9.00 3.15 -2.67
N ALA A 39 -9.95 3.09 -1.73
CA ALA A 39 -10.47 4.27 -1.06
C ALA A 39 -10.87 3.99 0.38
N TRP A 40 -10.83 5.02 1.23
CA TRP A 40 -11.46 4.99 2.54
C TRP A 40 -12.97 4.80 2.38
N GLN A 41 -13.56 3.98 3.23
CA GLN A 41 -14.99 3.71 3.23
C GLN A 41 -15.41 3.25 4.62
N GLY A 42 -16.57 3.69 5.10
CA GLY A 42 -17.09 3.26 6.39
C GLY A 42 -16.50 4.06 7.55
N ASP A 43 -16.20 3.38 8.65
CA ASP A 43 -15.70 4.01 9.88
C ASP A 43 -14.19 4.32 9.80
N TYR A 44 -13.66 4.96 10.84
CA TYR A 44 -12.26 5.36 10.88
C TYR A 44 -11.31 4.15 10.72
N GLY A 45 -10.49 4.19 9.66
CA GLY A 45 -9.53 3.15 9.35
C GLY A 45 -10.07 2.03 8.45
N GLU A 46 -11.37 2.05 8.12
CA GLU A 46 -11.96 1.13 7.15
C GLU A 46 -11.72 1.61 5.72
N PHE A 47 -11.32 0.68 4.85
CA PHE A 47 -11.08 0.96 3.45
C PHE A 47 -11.55 -0.20 2.58
N VAL A 48 -11.77 0.11 1.31
CA VAL A 48 -12.17 -0.86 0.29
C VAL A 48 -11.17 -0.86 -0.85
N ILE A 49 -10.81 -2.07 -1.29
CA ILE A 49 -10.06 -2.29 -2.52
C ILE A 49 -11.10 -2.49 -3.63
N LYS A 50 -11.20 -1.52 -4.54
CA LYS A 50 -12.13 -1.52 -5.66
C LYS A 50 -11.58 -2.26 -6.87
N ASP A 51 -10.26 -2.14 -7.10
CA ASP A 51 -9.52 -2.86 -8.13
C ASP A 51 -8.36 -3.66 -7.51
N PRO A 52 -8.60 -4.93 -7.13
CA PRO A 52 -7.60 -5.78 -6.50
C PRO A 52 -6.38 -6.07 -7.38
N ASP A 53 -6.59 -6.19 -8.69
CA ASP A 53 -5.53 -6.50 -9.64
C ASP A 53 -4.59 -5.31 -9.81
N GLU A 54 -5.13 -4.10 -9.88
CA GLU A 54 -4.31 -2.88 -9.98
C GLU A 54 -3.53 -2.62 -8.68
N VAL A 55 -4.13 -2.82 -7.49
CA VAL A 55 -3.39 -2.75 -6.22
C VAL A 55 -2.23 -3.74 -6.20
N ALA A 56 -2.46 -4.98 -6.65
CA ALA A 56 -1.41 -5.99 -6.72
C ALA A 56 -0.33 -5.67 -7.73
N ARG A 57 -0.69 -5.12 -8.90
CA ARG A 57 0.25 -4.67 -9.92
C ARG A 57 1.14 -3.55 -9.40
N LEU A 58 0.55 -2.52 -8.78
CA LEU A 58 1.28 -1.40 -8.18
C LEU A 58 2.23 -1.87 -7.06
N TRP A 59 1.79 -2.82 -6.24
CA TRP A 59 2.65 -3.44 -5.22
C TRP A 59 3.80 -4.23 -5.85
N GLY A 60 3.52 -4.99 -6.91
CA GLY A 60 4.52 -5.72 -7.69
C GLY A 60 5.57 -4.78 -8.26
N VAL A 61 5.17 -3.66 -8.85
CA VAL A 61 6.08 -2.61 -9.35
C VAL A 61 6.93 -2.06 -8.20
N ARG A 62 6.32 -1.71 -7.07
CA ARG A 62 7.04 -1.16 -5.90
C ARG A 62 8.10 -2.10 -5.33
N LYS A 63 7.82 -3.41 -5.33
CA LYS A 63 8.72 -4.45 -4.79
C LYS A 63 9.61 -5.12 -5.87
N CYS A 64 9.53 -4.69 -7.13
CA CYS A 64 10.15 -5.36 -8.28
C CYS A 64 9.80 -6.86 -8.38
N LYS A 65 8.54 -7.21 -8.09
CA LYS A 65 7.99 -8.57 -8.19
C LYS A 65 6.94 -8.61 -9.31
N PRO A 66 7.32 -8.84 -10.58
CA PRO A 66 6.40 -8.78 -11.72
C PRO A 66 5.30 -9.85 -11.70
N GLN A 67 5.47 -10.90 -10.89
CA GLN A 67 4.52 -12.00 -10.72
C GLN A 67 3.60 -11.81 -9.50
N MET A 68 3.49 -10.57 -9.00
CA MET A 68 2.56 -10.23 -7.92
C MET A 68 1.11 -10.28 -8.44
N ASN A 69 0.20 -10.79 -7.61
CA ASN A 69 -1.24 -10.80 -7.87
C ASN A 69 -1.98 -10.60 -6.54
N TYR A 70 -3.29 -10.36 -6.61
CA TYR A 70 -4.06 -10.04 -5.42
C TYR A 70 -4.05 -11.18 -4.40
N ASP A 71 -4.18 -12.43 -4.85
CA ASP A 71 -4.08 -13.62 -4.00
C ASP A 71 -2.82 -13.66 -3.13
N LYS A 72 -1.66 -13.32 -3.69
CA LYS A 72 -0.39 -13.28 -2.93
C LYS A 72 -0.34 -12.08 -1.99
N LEU A 73 -0.88 -10.94 -2.42
CA LEU A 73 -0.92 -9.71 -1.65
C LEU A 73 -1.85 -9.85 -0.43
N SER A 74 -3.06 -10.35 -0.63
CA SER A 74 -4.11 -10.47 0.39
C SER A 74 -3.75 -11.39 1.55
N ARG A 75 -2.84 -12.36 1.32
CA ARG A 75 -2.29 -13.21 2.39
C ARG A 75 -1.32 -12.48 3.33
N ALA A 76 -0.82 -11.31 2.92
CA ALA A 76 0.10 -10.48 3.68
C ALA A 76 -0.56 -9.22 4.25
N LEU A 77 -1.85 -8.99 3.96
CA LEU A 77 -2.67 -7.92 4.52
C LEU A 77 -3.02 -8.19 5.98
#